data_AF-A0A087TAU6-F1
#
_entry.id   AF-A0A087TAU6-F1
#
_cell.length_a   1.000
_cell.length_b   1.000
_cell.length_c   1.000
_cell.angle_alpha   90.00
_cell.angle_beta   90.00
_cell.angle_gamma   90.00
#
_symmetry.space_group_name_H-M   'P 1'
#
loop_
_entity.id
_entity.type
_entity.pdbx_description
1 polymer ?
#
loop_
_entity_poly.entity_id
_entity_poly.type
_entity_poly.pdbx_seq_one_letter_code
_entity_poly.pdbx_strand_id
1 'polypeptide(L)' 'MAPKRHRSYTAGFKLNVISRAEQIGNIAAAREFEVDERCIRRWRTEKEELK' A
#
# COMPACT_ATOMS: atom_id res chain seq x y z
N MET A 1 -23.02 -1.46 -12.60
CA MET A 1 -21.77 -1.02 -11.93
C MET A 1 -21.14 -2.27 -11.32
N ALA A 2 -20.07 -2.80 -11.92
CA ALA A 2 -19.47 -4.06 -11.44
C ALA A 2 -18.91 -3.88 -10.02
N PRO A 3 -19.03 -4.87 -9.12
CA PRO A 3 -18.47 -4.78 -7.78
C PRO A 3 -16.95 -4.62 -7.89
N LYS A 4 -16.44 -3.51 -7.36
CA LYS A 4 -15.00 -3.25 -7.30
C LYS A 4 -14.42 -4.32 -6.38
N ARG A 5 -13.68 -5.29 -6.94
CA ARG A 5 -13.03 -6.35 -6.15
C ARG A 5 -12.01 -5.68 -5.22
N HIS A 6 -12.29 -5.69 -3.92
CA HIS A 6 -11.31 -5.27 -2.92
C HIS A 6 -10.23 -6.36 -2.86
N ARG A 7 -9.00 -6.01 -3.23
CA ARG A 7 -7.84 -6.88 -2.95
C ARG A 7 -7.57 -6.84 -1.46
N SER A 8 -7.66 -7.99 -0.80
CA SER A 8 -7.22 -8.14 0.58
C SER A 8 -5.69 -8.26 0.59
N TYR A 9 -5.02 -7.31 1.23
CA TYR A 9 -3.56 -7.33 1.38
C TYR A 9 -3.21 -7.74 2.81
N THR A 10 -2.31 -8.70 2.95
CA THR A 10 -1.74 -9.10 4.24
C THR A 10 -0.94 -7.95 4.87
N ALA A 11 -0.90 -7.89 6.20
CA ALA A 11 -0.14 -6.85 6.93
C ALA A 11 1.33 -6.80 6.52
N GLY A 12 2.00 -7.95 6.37
CA GLY A 12 3.40 -8.02 5.92
C GLY A 12 3.62 -7.43 4.52
N PHE A 13 2.69 -7.66 3.59
CA PHE A 13 2.73 -7.04 2.26
C PHE A 13 2.61 -5.52 2.35
N LYS A 14 1.63 -5.01 3.11
CA LYS A 14 1.44 -3.56 3.31
C LYS A 14 2.68 -2.91 3.90
N LEU A 15 3.32 -3.53 4.90
CA LEU A 15 4.56 -3.04 5.51
C LEU A 15 5.72 -3.00 4.50
N ASN A 16 5.85 -4.02 3.65
CA ASN A 16 6.87 -4.05 2.60
C ASN A 16 6.66 -2.91 1.59
N VAL A 17 5.42 -2.70 1.11
CA VAL A 17 5.10 -1.60 0.20
C VAL A 17 5.38 -0.23 0.83
N ILE A 18 5.04 -0.04 2.11
CA ILE A 18 5.35 1.20 2.84
C ILE A 18 6.86 1.42 2.93
N SER A 19 7.63 0.40 3.34
CA SER A 19 9.08 0.50 3.48
C SER A 19 9.74 0.88 2.15
N ARG A 20 9.26 0.28 1.05
CA ARG A 20 9.74 0.63 -0.28
C ARG A 20 9.32 2.04 -0.70
N ALA A 21 8.07 2.43 -0.43
CA ALA A 21 7.57 3.78 -0.68
C ALA A 21 8.35 4.88 0.07
N GLU A 22 8.92 4.56 1.24
CA GLU A 22 9.82 5.47 1.97
C GLU A 22 11.18 5.65 1.29
N GLN A 23 11.64 4.68 0.50
CA GLN A 23 12.91 4.74 -0.23
C GLN A 23 12.81 5.39 -1.61
N ILE A 24 11.79 4.99 -2.40
CA ILE A 24 11.67 5.38 -3.82
C ILE A 24 10.50 6.34 -4.09
N GLY A 25 9.67 6.61 -3.08
CA GLY A 25 8.47 7.42 -3.17
C GLY A 25 7.19 6.62 -3.45
N ASN A 26 6.05 7.18 -3.04
CA ASN A 26 4.75 6.50 -3.10
C ASN A 26 4.34 6.10 -4.54
N ILE A 27 4.62 6.96 -5.53
CA ILE A 27 4.23 6.73 -6.94
C ILE A 27 5.07 5.59 -7.54
N ALA A 28 6.37 5.55 -7.24
CA ALA A 28 7.25 4.50 -7.74
C ALA A 28 6.90 3.15 -7.11
N ALA A 29 6.64 3.12 -5.79
CA ALA A 29 6.18 1.91 -5.11
C ALA A 29 4.78 1.47 -5.60
N ALA A 30 3.86 2.39 -5.86
CA ALA A 30 2.55 2.08 -6.44
C ALA A 30 2.68 1.33 -7.78
N ARG A 31 3.64 1.73 -8.62
CA ARG A 31 3.95 1.03 -9.88
C ARG A 31 4.64 -0.31 -9.67
N GLU A 32 5.61 -0.38 -8.75
CA GLU A 32 6.38 -1.60 -8.48
C GLU A 32 5.50 -2.73 -7.91
N PHE A 33 4.54 -2.40 -7.04
CA PHE A 33 3.66 -3.38 -6.40
C PHE A 33 2.26 -3.47 -7.01
N GLU A 34 1.99 -2.71 -8.08
CA GLU A 34 0.66 -2.59 -8.70
C GLU A 34 -0.45 -2.26 -7.68
N VAL A 35 -0.16 -1.32 -6.77
CA VAL A 35 -1.08 -0.86 -5.72
C VAL A 35 -1.46 0.59 -5.98
N ASP A 36 -2.73 0.94 -5.76
CA ASP A 36 -3.17 2.34 -5.76
C ASP A 36 -2.36 3.16 -4.73
N GLU A 37 -1.85 4.32 -5.14
CA GLU A 37 -1.14 5.26 -4.25
C GLU A 37 -1.98 5.62 -3.01
N ARG A 38 -3.31 5.72 -3.17
CA ARG A 38 -4.25 5.97 -2.07
C ARG A 38 -4.19 4.89 -0.98
N CYS A 39 -4.01 3.62 -1.37
CA CYS A 39 -3.82 2.53 -0.43
C CYS A 39 -2.50 2.69 0.32
N ILE A 40 -1.41 3.00 -0.37
CA ILE A 40 -0.10 3.24 0.25
C ILE A 40 -0.18 4.41 1.24
N ARG A 41 -0.83 5.51 0.85
CA ARG A 41 -1.01 6.68 1.71
C ARG A 41 -1.80 6.35 2.96
N ARG A 42 -2.89 5.59 2.82
CA ARG A 42 -3.70 5.10 3.94
C ARG A 42 -2.89 4.16 4.84
N TRP A 43 -2.17 3.20 4.28
CA TRP A 43 -1.37 2.25 5.07
C TRP A 43 -0.20 2.93 5.77
N ARG A 44 0.34 4.04 5.25
CA ARG A 44 1.33 4.85 5.98
C ARG A 44 0.76 5.47 7.24
N THR A 45 -0.49 5.93 7.22
CA THR A 45 -1.18 6.41 8.43
C THR A 45 -1.52 5.25 9.36
N GLU A 46 -2.00 4.14 8.81
CA GLU A 46 -2.29 2.91 9.57
C GLU A 46 -1.01 2.15 9.99
N LYS A 47 0.20 2.61 9.62
CA LYS A 47 1.49 1.92 9.87
C LYS A 47 1.73 1.69 11.36
N GLU A 48 1.29 2.64 12.19
CA GLU A 48 1.41 2.56 13.65
C GLU A 48 0.41 1.57 14.27
N GLU A 49 -0.77 1.40 13.66
CA GLU A 49 -1.78 0.39 14.04
C GLU A 49 -1.53 -0.99 13.40
N LEU A 50 -0.72 -1.06 12.35
CA LEU A 50 -0.37 -2.30 11.64
C LEU A 50 0.72 -3.13 12.35
N LYS A 51 1.13 -2.70 13.56
CA LYS A 51 2.28 -3.23 14.30
C LYS A 51 1.96 -4.50 15.07
#